data_AF-A0A0B8PLM8-F1
#
_entry.id   AF-A0A0B8PLM8-F1
#
_cell.length_a   1.000
_cell.length_b   1.000
_cell.length_c   1.000
_cell.angle_alpha   90.00
_cell.angle_beta   90.00
_cell.angle_gamma   90.00
#
_symmetry.space_group_name_H-M   'P 1'
#
loop_
_entity.id
_entity.type
_entity.pdbx_description
1 polymer ?
#
loop_
_entity_poly.entity_id
_entity_poly.type
_entity_poly.pdbx_seq_one_letter_code
_entity_poly.pdbx_strand_id
1 'polypeptide(L)' 'MAFPKELTHLLAGFALLGTLMMCLQTAFAEEGYREAALLTFLVTLSGANFLGISSTLWGLMIGMVYLKLFTQKKGQG' A
#
# COMPACT_ATOMS: atom_id res chain seq x y z
N MET A 1 20.73 34.10 -11.12
CA MET A 1 20.22 34.55 -9.81
C MET A 1 19.94 33.30 -9.00
N ALA A 2 20.88 32.88 -8.15
CA ALA A 2 20.75 31.64 -7.38
C ALA A 2 19.78 31.88 -6.22
N PHE A 3 18.56 31.37 -6.34
CA PHE A 3 17.65 31.30 -5.21
C PHE A 3 18.27 30.38 -4.14
N PRO A 4 18.12 30.68 -2.84
CA PRO A 4 18.65 29.85 -1.76
C PRO A 4 18.29 28.37 -1.97
N LYS A 5 19.27 27.47 -1.85
CA LYS A 5 19.07 26.04 -2.10
C LYS A 5 18.01 25.43 -1.20
N GLU A 6 17.77 26.01 -0.02
CA GLU A 6 16.68 25.59 0.87
C GLU A 6 15.29 25.78 0.24
N LEU A 7 15.09 26.88 -0.49
CA LEU A 7 13.80 27.19 -1.11
C LEU A 7 13.50 26.24 -2.27
N THR A 8 14.51 25.85 -3.05
CA THR A 8 14.36 24.84 -4.11
C THR A 8 14.03 23.45 -3.54
N HIS A 9 14.67 23.04 -2.45
CA HIS A 9 14.33 21.78 -1.79
C HIS A 9 12.92 21.78 -1.19
N LEU A 10 12.50 22.90 -0.60
CA LEU A 10 11.13 23.08 -0.11
C LEU A 10 10.11 22.92 -1.24
N LEU A 11 10.32 23.62 -2.36
CA LEU A 11 9.46 23.54 -3.55
C LEU A 11 9.47 22.14 -4.18
N ALA A 12 10.62 21.47 -4.22
CA ALA A 12 10.73 20.09 -4.70
C ALA A 12 9.96 19.12 -3.79
N GLY A 13 10.05 19.28 -2.47
CA GLY A 13 9.24 18.52 -1.52
C GLY A 13 7.75 18.78 -1.72
N PHE A 14 7.35 20.04 -1.92
CA PHE A 14 5.96 20.41 -2.16
C PHE A 14 5.41 19.85 -3.48
N ALA A 15 6.22 19.81 -4.54
CA ALA A 15 5.87 19.15 -5.80
C ALA A 15 5.67 17.63 -5.63
N LEU A 16 6.52 16.99 -4.83
CA LEU A 16 6.43 15.56 -4.53
C LEU A 16 5.17 15.24 -3.69
N LEU A 17 4.77 16.12 -2.77
CA LEU A 17 3.51 15.97 -2.01
C LEU A 17 2.28 15.85 -2.92
N GLY A 18 2.22 16.65 -3.99
CA GLY A 18 1.15 16.58 -4.98
C GLY A 18 1.11 15.22 -5.69
N THR A 19 2.27 14.72 -6.13
CA THR A 19 2.38 13.39 -6.76
C THR A 19 2.05 12.26 -5.78
N LEU A 20 2.53 12.33 -4.53
CA LEU A 20 2.26 11.35 -3.48
C LEU A 20 0.76 11.21 -3.22
N MET A 21 0.06 12.35 -3.11
CA MET A 21 -1.38 12.37 -2.84
C MET A 21 -2.17 11.69 -3.96
N MET A 22 -1.80 11.94 -5.23
CA MET A 22 -2.40 11.27 -6.39
C MET A 22 -2.15 9.76 -6.37
N CYS A 23 -0.92 9.32 -6.09
CA CYS A 23 -0.60 7.89 -5.99
C CYS A 23 -1.37 7.20 -4.86
N LEU A 24 -1.51 7.84 -3.70
CA LEU A 24 -2.30 7.30 -2.58
C LEU A 24 -3.78 7.19 -2.95
N GLN A 25 -4.34 8.22 -3.57
CA GLN A 25 -5.73 8.19 -4.01
C GLN A 25 -5.98 7.04 -4.98
N THR A 26 -5.08 6.81 -5.94
CA THR A 26 -5.15 5.66 -6.86
C THR A 26 -4.99 4.32 -6.14
N ALA A 27 -4.04 4.20 -5.21
CA ALA A 27 -3.80 2.97 -4.46
C ALA A 27 -4.96 2.59 -3.52
N PHE A 28 -5.69 3.59 -3.02
CA PHE A 28 -6.85 3.41 -2.14
C PHE A 28 -8.21 3.42 -2.87
N ALA A 29 -8.22 3.66 -4.18
CA ALA A 29 -9.45 3.71 -4.98
C ALA A 29 -10.14 2.33 -5.08
N GLU A 30 -9.36 1.25 -5.09
CA GLU A 30 -9.93 -0.09 -5.18
C GLU A 30 -10.27 -0.64 -3.79
N GLU A 31 -11.57 -0.79 -3.51
CA GLU A 31 -12.07 -1.19 -2.18
C GLU A 31 -11.52 -2.55 -1.72
N GLY A 32 -11.26 -3.48 -2.65
CA GLY A 32 -10.70 -4.80 -2.36
C GLY A 32 -9.22 -4.80 -1.96
N TYR A 33 -8.46 -3.75 -2.30
CA TYR A 33 -7.02 -3.66 -1.99
C TYR A 33 -6.67 -2.54 -1.01
N ARG A 34 -7.66 -1.77 -0.55
CA ARG A 34 -7.47 -0.60 0.32
C ARG A 34 -6.73 -0.94 1.62
N GLU A 35 -7.07 -2.07 2.24
CA GLU A 35 -6.45 -2.53 3.49
C GLU A 35 -5.00 -2.97 3.28
N ALA A 36 -4.72 -3.68 2.18
CA ALA A 36 -3.37 -4.10 1.81
C ALA A 36 -2.47 -2.92 1.41
N ALA A 37 -3.02 -1.94 0.67
CA ALA A 37 -2.34 -0.69 0.35
C ALA A 37 -2.02 0.13 1.60
N LEU A 38 -2.93 0.16 2.59
CA LEU A 38 -2.76 0.92 3.84
C LEU A 38 -1.61 0.34 4.63
N LEU A 39 -1.59 -0.99 4.78
CA LEU A 39 -0.52 -1.71 5.47
C LEU A 39 0.83 -1.51 4.80
N THR A 40 0.91 -1.61 3.46
CA THR A 40 2.16 -1.45 2.70
C THR A 40 2.70 -0.03 2.82
N PHE A 41 1.83 0.98 2.74
CA PHE A 41 2.18 2.39 2.91
C PHE A 41 2.67 2.67 4.34
N LEU A 42 1.96 2.17 5.36
CA LEU A 42 2.32 2.33 6.77
C LEU A 42 3.67 1.68 7.09
N VAL A 43 3.93 0.48 6.56
CA VAL A 43 5.22 -0.23 6.71
C VAL A 43 6.35 0.54 6.04
N THR A 44 6.14 1.03 4.82
CA THR A 44 7.13 1.79 4.05
C THR A 44 7.51 3.09 4.78
N LEU A 45 6.51 3.83 5.28
CA LEU A 45 6.74 5.07 6.03
C LEU A 45 7.26 4.86 7.44
N SER A 46 6.90 3.74 8.08
CA SER A 46 7.38 3.41 9.43
C SER A 46 8.88 3.12 9.46
N GLY A 47 9.52 2.87 8.31
CA GLY A 47 10.93 2.47 8.24
C GLY A 47 11.25 1.16 8.98
N ALA A 48 10.21 0.42 9.40
CA ALA A 48 10.30 -0.76 10.23
C ALA A 48 10.65 -1.98 9.38
N ASN A 49 11.93 -2.13 9.07
CA ASN A 49 12.48 -3.37 8.52
C ASN A 49 12.72 -4.36 9.68
N PHE A 50 11.68 -5.04 10.14
CA PHE A 50 11.82 -5.99 11.25
C PHE A 50 11.14 -7.35 11.01
N LEU A 51 11.57 -8.06 9.94
CA LEU A 51 11.23 -9.47 9.61
C LEU A 51 10.20 -9.71 8.49
N GLY A 52 10.07 -8.82 7.51
CA GLY A 52 9.69 -9.16 6.12
C GLY A 52 8.28 -9.72 5.83
N ILE A 53 7.48 -10.19 6.80
CA ILE A 53 6.12 -10.72 6.57
C ILE A 53 5.24 -10.37 7.78
N SER A 54 4.31 -9.43 7.57
CA SER A 54 3.27 -9.12 8.55
C SER A 54 2.19 -10.21 8.54
N SER A 55 1.64 -10.56 9.71
CA SER A 55 0.59 -11.59 9.91
C SER A 55 -0.64 -11.41 9.00
N THR A 56 -0.84 -10.19 8.49
CA THR A 56 -1.87 -9.84 7.50
C THR A 56 -1.66 -10.50 6.13
N LEU A 57 -0.42 -10.79 5.72
CA LEU A 57 -0.14 -11.59 4.51
C LEU A 57 -0.49 -13.07 4.71
N TRP A 58 -0.26 -13.62 5.91
CA TRP A 58 -0.74 -14.97 6.26
C TRP A 58 -2.27 -15.01 6.32
N GLY A 59 -2.91 -13.96 6.82
CA GLY A 59 -4.37 -13.79 6.78
C GLY A 59 -4.95 -13.78 5.35
N LEU A 60 -4.35 -13.01 4.44
CA LEU A 60 -4.77 -12.95 3.03
C LEU A 60 -4.49 -14.26 2.27
N MET A 61 -3.34 -14.90 2.51
CA MET A 61 -3.01 -16.21 1.94
C MET A 61 -3.97 -17.29 2.42
N ILE A 62 -4.27 -17.35 3.72
CA ILE A 62 -5.26 -18.28 4.28
C ILE A 62 -6.65 -17.99 3.70
N GLY A 63 -7.04 -16.72 3.60
CA GLY A 63 -8.31 -16.31 2.98
C GLY A 63 -8.43 -16.73 1.52
N MET A 64 -7.40 -16.51 0.70
CA MET A 64 -7.38 -16.94 -0.71
C MET A 64 -7.41 -18.46 -0.86
N VAL A 65 -6.59 -19.18 -0.07
CA VAL A 65 -6.55 -20.65 -0.10
C VAL A 65 -7.90 -21.23 0.32
N TYR A 66 -8.52 -20.68 1.36
CA TYR A 66 -9.85 -21.07 1.81
C TYR A 66 -10.91 -20.82 0.73
N LEU A 67 -10.91 -19.63 0.11
CA LEU A 67 -11.88 -19.28 -0.93
C LEU A 67 -11.74 -20.18 -2.17
N LYS A 68 -10.51 -20.49 -2.59
CA LYS A 68 -10.26 -21.46 -3.68
C LYS A 68 -10.73 -22.86 -3.33
N LEU A 69 -10.45 -23.36 -2.12
CA LEU A 69 -10.84 -24.70 -1.70
C LEU A 69 -12.36 -24.84 -1.49
N PHE A 70 -13.02 -23.84 -0.92
CA PHE A 70 -14.45 -23.87 -0.67
C PHE A 70 -15.29 -23.56 -1.91
N THR A 71 -14.85 -22.67 -2.80
CA THR A 71 -15.60 -22.38 -4.04
C THR A 71 -15.60 -23.56 -5.01
N GLN A 72 -14.57 -24.43 -4.96
CA GLN A 72 -14.54 -25.68 -5.74
C GLN A 72 -15.61 -26.69 -5.29
N LYS A 73 -16.07 -26.62 -4.04
CA LYS A 73 -17.06 -27.57 -3.50
C LYS A 73 -18.51 -27.21 -3.83
N LYS A 74 -18.78 -25.99 -4.34
CA LYS A 74 -20.14 -25.50 -4.65
C LYS A 74 -20.53 -25.62 -6.13
N GLY A 75 -19.78 -26.40 -6.91
CA GLY A 75 -20.06 -26.72 -8.32
C GLY A 75 -20.35 -28.21 -8.60
N GLN A 76 -20.69 -29.00 -7.57
CA GLN A 76 -21.12 -30.41 -7.68
C GLN A 76 -22.35 -30.69 -6.80
N GLY A 77 -23.42 -29.91 -6.98
CA GLY A 77 -24.70 -30.15 -6.32
C GLY A 77 -25.81 -29.36 -6.99
#